data_AF-A0A7C1DYP8-F1
#
_entry.id   AF-A0A7C1DYP8-F1
#
_cell.length_a   1.000
_cell.length_b   1.000
_cell.length_c   1.000
_cell.angle_alpha   90.00
_cell.angle_beta   90.00
_cell.angle_gamma   90.00
#
_symmetry.space_group_name_H-M   'P 1'
#
loop_
_entity.id
_entity.type
_entity.pdbx_description
1 polymer ?
#
loop_
_entity_poly.entity_id
_entity_poly.type
_entity_poly.pdbx_seq_one_letter_code
_entity_poly.pdbx_strand_id
1 'polypeptide(L)'
;MNRGIRKWIFWLLHLTGFLLLYFVVRDMEWDRFLQVLKTFPLWKYLTGLVILCVVYGLKSLRWHLLNRSFGISTSWSMALLFYLSAGFLSVITPGRLGEFSKIYFLKRQYGTDLTSGTSSVVLDRIWDVLVLSFAAGVSVFLLWSGPDLNKWA
;
A
#
# COMPACT_ATOMS: atom_id res chain seq x y z
N MET A 1 -10.00 23.26 17.00
CA MET A 1 -8.90 22.40 17.47
C MET A 1 -7.59 23.20 17.45
N ASN A 2 -6.94 23.36 18.61
CA ASN A 2 -5.86 24.33 18.81
C ASN A 2 -4.61 23.98 17.97
N ARG A 3 -4.05 24.92 17.20
CA ARG A 3 -2.90 24.67 16.29
C ARG A 3 -1.67 24.07 17.02
N GLY A 4 -1.54 24.34 18.32
CA GLY A 4 -0.51 23.73 19.17
C GLY A 4 -0.69 22.22 19.37
N ILE A 5 -1.92 21.75 19.63
CA ILE A 5 -2.22 20.33 19.90
C ILE A 5 -1.86 19.46 18.69
N ARG A 6 -2.13 19.93 17.47
CA ARG A 6 -1.80 19.18 16.24
C ARG A 6 -0.29 18.98 16.06
N LYS A 7 0.52 19.97 16.44
CA LYS A 7 1.99 19.87 16.39
C LYS A 7 2.49 18.83 17.38
N TRP A 8 1.98 18.84 18.62
CA TRP A 8 2.35 17.86 19.64
C TRP A 8 1.98 16.43 19.22
N ILE A 9 0.77 16.19 18.74
CA ILE A 9 0.35 14.87 18.24
C ILE A 9 1.27 14.39 17.11
N PHE A 10 1.62 15.26 16.16
CA PHE A 10 2.51 14.92 15.06
C PHE A 10 3.90 14.50 15.58
N TRP A 11 4.51 15.27 16.49
CA TRP A 11 5.79 14.93 17.08
C TRP A 11 5.73 13.63 17.89
N LEU A 12 4.69 13.44 18.68
CA LEU A 12 4.50 12.25 19.51
C LEU A 12 4.41 10.98 18.64
N LEU A 13 3.65 11.01 17.54
CA LEU A 13 3.57 9.90 16.58
C LEU A 13 4.92 9.55 15.95
N HIS A 14 5.70 10.56 15.54
CA HIS A 14 7.03 10.31 14.96
C HIS A 14 8.01 9.76 16.00
N LEU A 15 7.99 10.31 17.21
CA LEU A 15 8.88 9.92 18.31
C LEU A 15 8.59 8.48 18.74
N THR A 16 7.31 8.08 18.82
CA THR A 16 6.92 6.68 19.03
C THR A 16 7.45 5.76 17.92
N GLY A 17 7.36 6.18 16.66
CA GLY A 17 7.90 5.39 15.54
C GLY A 17 9.41 5.19 15.62
N PHE A 18 10.18 6.26 15.90
CA PHE A 18 11.62 6.18 16.09
C PHE A 18 12.02 5.37 17.33
N LEU A 19 11.28 5.48 18.43
CA LEU A 19 11.50 4.69 19.64
C LEU A 19 11.28 3.20 19.37
N LEU A 20 10.17 2.83 18.72
CA LEU A 20 9.90 1.44 18.34
C LEU A 20 10.99 0.90 17.42
N LEU A 21 11.40 1.68 16.41
CA LEU A 21 12.50 1.29 15.52
C LEU A 21 13.80 1.08 16.31
N TYR A 22 14.12 1.97 17.24
CA TYR A 22 15.29 1.83 18.09
C TYR A 22 15.24 0.55 18.93
N PHE A 23 14.13 0.25 19.59
CA PHE A 23 13.97 -0.99 20.37
C PHE A 23 14.15 -2.23 19.50
N VAL A 24 13.57 -2.25 18.29
CA VAL A 24 13.72 -3.38 17.36
C VAL A 24 15.17 -3.56 16.91
N VAL A 25 15.86 -2.47 16.59
CA VAL A 25 17.23 -2.51 16.03
C VAL A 25 18.29 -2.75 17.11
N ARG A 26 18.07 -2.28 18.35
CA ARG A 26 19.04 -2.39 19.45
C ARG A 26 19.34 -3.83 19.80
N ASP A 27 18.31 -4.66 19.85
CA ASP A 27 18.44 -6.06 20.24
C ASP A 27 18.65 -6.98 19.00
N MET A 28 18.87 -6.39 17.82
CA MET A 28 19.08 -7.14 16.57
C MET A 28 20.51 -7.67 16.48
N GLU A 29 20.66 -8.99 16.38
CA GLU A 29 21.94 -9.64 16.14
C GLU A 29 22.40 -9.43 14.68
N TRP A 30 23.16 -8.36 14.45
CA TRP A 30 23.62 -7.95 13.12
C TRP A 30 24.38 -9.03 12.35
N ASP A 31 25.17 -9.86 13.05
CA ASP A 31 25.92 -10.95 12.42
C ASP A 31 24.99 -12.02 11.84
N ARG A 32 23.96 -12.42 12.60
CA ARG A 32 22.94 -13.38 12.12
C ARG A 32 22.12 -12.78 10.99
N PHE A 33 21.75 -11.50 11.08
CA PHE A 33 21.02 -10.82 10.01
C PHE A 33 21.79 -10.83 8.68
N LEU A 34 23.08 -10.48 8.70
CA LEU A 34 23.92 -10.49 7.50
C LEU A 34 24.17 -11.90 6.96
N GLN A 35 24.30 -12.91 7.83
CA GLN A 35 24.40 -14.30 7.42
C GLN A 35 23.12 -14.78 6.74
N VAL A 36 21.95 -14.46 7.28
CA VAL A 36 20.66 -14.77 6.65
C VAL A 36 20.55 -14.08 5.31
N LEU A 37 20.92 -12.80 5.20
CA LEU A 37 20.83 -12.05 3.95
C LEU A 37 21.68 -12.68 2.83
N LYS A 38 22.86 -13.23 3.17
CA LYS A 38 23.77 -13.93 2.24
C LYS A 38 23.33 -15.34 1.88
N THR A 39 22.74 -16.06 2.83
CA THR A 39 22.30 -17.46 2.64
C THR A 39 20.89 -17.54 2.06
N PHE A 40 20.12 -16.45 2.09
CA PHE A 40 18.77 -16.43 1.55
C PHE A 40 18.81 -16.60 0.02
N PRO A 41 18.09 -17.59 -0.53
CA PRO A 41 18.24 -17.95 -1.92
C PRO A 41 17.65 -16.88 -2.85
N LEU A 42 18.38 -16.55 -3.90
CA LEU A 42 18.04 -15.49 -4.87
C LEU A 42 16.63 -15.62 -5.46
N TRP A 43 16.18 -16.85 -5.71
CA TRP A 43 14.87 -17.10 -6.29
C TRP A 43 13.72 -16.56 -5.42
N LYS A 44 13.85 -16.55 -4.09
CA LYS A 44 12.80 -16.01 -3.20
C LYS A 44 12.66 -14.49 -3.34
N TYR A 45 13.77 -13.77 -3.52
CA TYR A 45 13.73 -12.33 -3.81
C TYR A 45 13.04 -12.08 -5.15
N LEU A 46 13.37 -12.88 -6.17
CA LEU A 46 12.73 -12.80 -7.49
C LEU A 46 11.24 -13.12 -7.41
N THR A 47 10.84 -14.14 -6.65
CA THR A 47 9.42 -14.46 -6.43
C THR A 47 8.70 -13.29 -5.78
N GLY A 48 9.28 -12.67 -4.74
CA GLY A 48 8.72 -11.48 -4.11
C GLY A 48 8.55 -10.32 -5.09
N LEU A 49 9.56 -10.08 -5.93
CA LEU A 49 9.51 -9.05 -6.97
C LEU A 49 8.43 -9.33 -8.01
N VAL A 50 8.32 -10.58 -8.48
CA VAL A 50 7.29 -11.00 -9.44
C VAL A 50 5.90 -10.82 -8.84
N ILE A 51 5.68 -11.25 -7.59
CA ILE A 51 4.41 -11.06 -6.88
C ILE A 51 4.08 -9.56 -6.79
N LEU A 52 5.06 -8.72 -6.45
CA LEU A 52 4.88 -7.27 -6.39
C LEU A 52 4.45 -6.70 -7.75
N CYS A 53 5.16 -7.05 -8.83
CA CYS A 53 4.82 -6.64 -10.19
C CYS A 53 3.40 -7.07 -10.58
N VAL A 54 3.02 -8.32 -10.28
CA VAL A 54 1.68 -8.85 -10.53
C VAL A 54 0.63 -8.06 -9.75
N VAL A 55 0.86 -7.79 -8.47
CA VAL A 55 -0.06 -7.02 -7.63
C VAL A 55 -0.28 -5.61 -8.19
N TYR A 56 0.78 -4.89 -8.55
CA TYR A 56 0.66 -3.56 -9.14
C TYR A 56 0.02 -3.59 -10.54
N GLY A 57 0.31 -4.62 -11.33
CA GLY A 57 -0.35 -4.89 -12.61
C GLY A 57 -1.85 -5.07 -12.46
N LEU A 58 -2.29 -5.93 -11.54
CA LEU A 58 -3.71 -6.17 -11.27
C LEU A 58 -4.41 -4.94 -10.70
N LYS A 59 -3.78 -4.21 -9.77
CA LYS A 59 -4.34 -2.98 -9.19
C LYS A 59 -4.51 -1.89 -10.24
N SER A 60 -3.52 -1.70 -11.11
CA SER A 60 -3.63 -0.74 -12.21
C SER A 60 -4.67 -1.16 -13.25
N LEU A 61 -4.82 -2.46 -13.54
CA LEU A 61 -5.86 -2.98 -14.42
C LEU A 61 -7.25 -2.73 -13.84
N ARG A 62 -7.46 -3.03 -12.56
CA ARG A 62 -8.71 -2.72 -11.84
C ARG A 62 -9.04 -1.22 -11.92
N TRP A 63 -8.05 -0.36 -11.67
CA TRP A 63 -8.25 1.08 -11.72
C TRP A 63 -8.52 1.60 -13.14
N HIS A 64 -7.89 1.01 -14.16
CA HIS A 64 -8.19 1.28 -15.56
C HIS A 64 -9.65 0.94 -15.90
N LEU A 65 -10.16 -0.21 -15.46
CA LEU A 65 -11.56 -0.60 -15.65
C LEU A 65 -12.51 0.37 -14.92
N LEU A 66 -12.17 0.76 -13.70
CA LEU A 66 -12.94 1.75 -12.93
C LEU A 66 -13.01 3.10 -13.65
N ASN A 67 -11.89 3.58 -14.19
CA ASN A 67 -11.83 4.83 -14.95
C ASN A 67 -12.75 4.82 -16.17
N ARG A 68 -12.89 3.68 -16.86
CA ARG A 68 -13.83 3.54 -17.99
C ARG A 68 -15.28 3.72 -17.57
N SER A 69 -15.66 3.24 -16.38
CA SER A 69 -17.01 3.46 -15.82
C SER A 69 -17.31 4.94 -15.54
N PHE A 70 -16.28 5.76 -15.34
CA PHE A 70 -16.38 7.22 -15.21
C PHE A 70 -16.28 7.97 -16.55
N GLY A 71 -16.29 7.26 -17.69
CA GLY A 71 -16.13 7.87 -19.01
C GLY A 71 -14.70 8.32 -19.32
N ILE A 72 -13.71 7.92 -18.51
CA ILE A 72 -12.31 8.29 -18.70
C ILE A 72 -11.64 7.20 -19.55
N SER A 73 -11.37 7.52 -20.81
CA SER A 73 -10.76 6.63 -21.81
C SER A 73 -9.24 6.43 -21.61
N THR A 74 -8.83 6.03 -20.41
CA THR A 74 -7.43 5.71 -20.12
C THR A 74 -6.96 4.47 -20.88
N SER A 75 -5.69 4.40 -21.27
CA SER A 75 -5.06 3.12 -21.64
C SER A 75 -4.53 2.43 -20.39
N TRP A 76 -4.46 1.09 -20.39
CA TRP A 76 -3.92 0.36 -19.23
C TRP A 76 -2.45 0.71 -18.95
N SER A 77 -1.65 0.93 -20.00
CA SER A 77 -0.23 1.32 -19.85
C SER A 77 -0.07 2.67 -19.14
N MET A 78 -0.89 3.68 -19.48
CA MET A 78 -0.87 4.96 -18.77
C MET A 78 -1.43 4.82 -17.36
N ALA A 79 -2.48 4.02 -17.16
CA ALA A 79 -3.02 3.74 -15.83
C ALA A 79 -1.96 3.10 -14.92
N LEU A 80 -1.19 2.14 -15.43
CA LEU A 80 -0.06 1.51 -14.74
C LEU A 80 1.03 2.54 -14.40
N LEU A 81 1.43 3.36 -15.37
CA LEU A 81 2.43 4.41 -15.14
C LEU A 81 2.00 5.38 -14.03
N PHE A 82 0.75 5.82 -14.05
CA PHE A 82 0.19 6.71 -13.03
C PHE A 82 0.11 6.02 -11.67
N TYR A 83 -0.25 4.73 -11.63
CA TYR A 83 -0.31 3.95 -10.40
C TYR A 83 1.08 3.79 -9.78
N LEU A 84 2.11 3.50 -10.58
CA LEU A 84 3.50 3.40 -10.12
C LEU A 84 4.04 4.75 -9.64
N SER A 85 3.79 5.82 -10.40
CA SER A 85 4.21 7.18 -10.05
C SER A 85 3.58 7.66 -8.74
N ALA A 86 2.28 7.43 -8.58
CA ALA A 86 1.56 7.75 -7.36
C ALA A 86 2.02 6.88 -6.18
N GLY A 87 2.28 5.59 -6.42
CA GLY A 87 2.83 4.68 -5.42
C GLY A 87 4.22 5.14 -4.91
N PHE A 88 5.11 5.54 -5.82
CA PHE A 88 6.40 6.13 -5.47
C PHE A 88 6.24 7.40 -4.63
N LEU A 89 5.36 8.31 -5.06
CA LEU A 89 5.10 9.54 -4.32
C LEU A 89 4.51 9.26 -2.93
N SER A 90 3.78 8.16 -2.79
CA SER A 90 3.18 7.72 -1.51
C SER A 90 4.18 7.16 -0.52
N VAL A 91 5.35 6.70 -1.00
CA VAL A 91 6.48 6.30 -0.13
C VAL A 91 7.19 7.54 0.41
N ILE A 92 7.35 8.57 -0.43
CA ILE A 92 8.03 9.82 -0.05
C ILE A 92 7.13 10.69 0.83
N THR A 93 5.82 10.73 0.53
CA THR A 93 4.88 11.58 1.24
C THR A 93 4.34 10.89 2.50
N PRO A 94 4.33 11.58 3.65
CA PRO A 94 3.78 11.00 4.88
C PRO A 94 2.28 10.72 4.71
N GLY A 95 1.83 9.59 5.27
CA GLY A 95 0.41 9.21 5.23
C GLY A 95 -0.11 8.75 3.87
N ARG A 96 0.78 8.36 2.93
CA ARG A 96 0.41 7.89 1.58
C ARG A 96 -0.42 8.91 0.78
N LEU A 97 -0.21 10.20 1.03
CA LEU A 97 -0.92 11.28 0.32
C LEU A 97 -0.59 11.32 -1.18
N GLY A 98 0.55 10.77 -1.58
CA GLY A 98 0.97 10.65 -2.97
C GLY A 98 -0.04 9.90 -3.84
N GLU A 99 -0.91 9.07 -3.29
CA GLU A 99 -1.94 8.36 -4.04
C GLU A 99 -2.96 9.28 -4.71
N PHE A 100 -3.17 10.46 -4.13
CA PHE A 100 -4.05 11.49 -4.71
C PHE A 100 -3.43 12.19 -5.91
N SER A 101 -2.13 12.01 -6.18
CA SER A 101 -1.49 12.53 -7.40
C SER A 101 -2.09 11.93 -8.68
N LYS A 102 -2.74 10.77 -8.58
CA LYS A 102 -3.51 10.18 -9.70
C LYS A 102 -4.58 11.12 -10.24
N ILE A 103 -5.22 11.92 -9.37
CA ILE A 103 -6.22 12.93 -9.78
C ILE A 103 -5.56 13.98 -10.67
N TYR A 104 -4.38 14.45 -10.27
CA TYR A 104 -3.59 15.40 -11.06
C TYR A 104 -3.16 14.81 -12.41
N PHE A 105 -2.67 13.57 -12.43
CA PHE A 105 -2.26 12.91 -13.67
C PHE A 105 -3.42 12.71 -14.65
N LEU A 106 -4.59 12.28 -14.15
CA LEU A 106 -5.81 12.16 -14.96
C LEU A 106 -6.25 13.50 -15.54
N LYS A 107 -6.30 14.54 -14.71
CA LYS A 107 -6.65 15.89 -15.17
C LYS A 107 -5.66 16.41 -16.22
N ARG A 108 -4.36 16.20 -16.03
CA ARG A 108 -3.31 16.70 -16.93
C ARG A 108 -3.29 15.98 -18.27
N GLN A 109 -3.47 14.65 -18.28
CA GLN A 109 -3.35 13.85 -19.51
C GLN A 109 -4.67 13.71 -20.27
N TYR A 110 -5.79 13.63 -19.54
CA TYR A 110 -7.11 13.31 -20.11
C TYR A 110 -8.15 14.41 -19.91
N GLY A 111 -7.77 15.56 -19.34
CA GLY A 111 -8.70 16.68 -19.14
C GLY A 111 -9.85 16.38 -18.18
N THR A 112 -9.73 15.35 -17.35
CA THR A 112 -10.79 14.90 -16.45
C THR A 112 -11.21 16.00 -15.48
N ASP A 113 -12.51 16.12 -15.24
CA ASP A 113 -13.05 16.98 -14.20
C ASP A 113 -12.59 16.53 -12.80
N LEU A 114 -12.50 17.48 -11.88
CA LEU A 114 -11.98 17.20 -10.53
C LEU A 114 -12.88 16.21 -9.79
N THR A 115 -14.20 16.26 -10.03
CA THR A 115 -15.19 15.42 -9.35
C THR A 115 -15.05 13.96 -9.77
N SER A 116 -15.01 13.65 -11.07
CA SER A 116 -14.83 12.27 -11.55
C SER A 116 -13.45 11.72 -11.20
N GLY A 117 -12.39 12.54 -11.33
CA GLY A 117 -11.04 12.14 -10.95
C GLY A 117 -10.92 11.79 -9.47
N THR A 118 -11.51 12.60 -8.59
CA THR A 118 -11.53 12.35 -7.15
C THR A 118 -12.37 11.12 -6.82
N SER A 119 -13.56 11.00 -7.41
CA SER A 119 -14.46 9.85 -7.20
C SER A 119 -13.80 8.54 -7.60
N SER A 120 -13.12 8.50 -8.75
CA SER A 120 -12.36 7.32 -9.19
C SER A 120 -11.30 6.91 -8.17
N VAL A 121 -10.47 7.85 -7.69
CA VAL A 121 -9.41 7.55 -6.73
C VAL A 121 -9.96 7.16 -5.35
N VAL A 122 -11.04 7.79 -4.90
CA VAL A 122 -11.69 7.42 -3.62
C VAL A 122 -12.31 6.03 -3.69
N LEU A 123 -13.03 5.70 -4.77
CA LEU A 123 -13.58 4.36 -4.95
C LEU A 123 -12.49 3.29 -5.07
N ASP A 124 -11.37 3.62 -5.72
CA ASP A 124 -10.19 2.75 -5.75
C ASP A 124 -9.70 2.39 -4.35
N ARG A 125 -9.74 3.34 -3.41
CA ARG A 125 -9.36 3.15 -2.00
C ARG A 125 -10.38 2.36 -1.22
N ILE A 126 -11.66 2.65 -1.43
CA ILE A 126 -12.76 1.92 -0.78
C ILE A 126 -12.67 0.44 -1.17
N TRP A 127 -12.46 0.13 -2.45
CA TRP A 127 -12.25 -1.24 -2.91
C TRP A 127 -11.04 -1.91 -2.25
N ASP A 128 -9.91 -1.21 -2.15
CA ASP A 128 -8.73 -1.75 -1.46
C ASP A 128 -9.03 -2.09 0.00
N VAL A 129 -9.73 -1.21 0.73
CA VAL A 129 -10.09 -1.44 2.14
C VAL A 129 -11.09 -2.59 2.27
N LEU A 130 -12.10 -2.65 1.41
CA LEU A 130 -13.11 -3.71 1.43
C LEU A 130 -12.48 -5.08 1.17
N VAL A 131 -11.63 -5.21 0.15
CA VAL A 131 -10.95 -6.47 -0.18
C VAL A 131 -10.04 -6.91 0.95
N LEU A 132 -9.24 -5.98 1.51
CA LEU A 132 -8.36 -6.30 2.64
C LEU A 132 -9.13 -6.67 3.90
N SER A 133 -10.22 -5.96 4.21
CA SER A 133 -11.05 -6.25 5.38
C SER A 133 -11.75 -7.60 5.24
N PHE A 134 -12.24 -7.91 4.04
CA PHE A 134 -12.83 -9.20 3.73
C PHE A 134 -11.81 -10.33 3.86
N ALA A 135 -10.63 -10.18 3.25
CA ALA A 135 -9.55 -11.17 3.35
C ALA A 135 -9.09 -11.38 4.80
N ALA A 136 -8.98 -10.30 5.58
CA ALA A 136 -8.67 -10.37 7.00
C ALA A 136 -9.76 -11.11 7.79
N GLY A 137 -11.04 -10.82 7.54
CA GLY A 137 -12.17 -11.51 8.16
C GLY A 137 -12.21 -13.00 7.85
N VAL A 138 -12.00 -13.39 6.59
CA VAL A 138 -11.88 -14.79 6.17
C VAL A 138 -10.70 -15.46 6.88
N SER A 139 -9.55 -14.79 6.96
CA SER A 139 -8.35 -15.32 7.62
C SER A 139 -8.61 -15.60 9.11
N VAL A 140 -9.25 -14.67 9.83
CA VAL A 140 -9.63 -14.86 11.24
C VAL A 140 -10.63 -16.00 11.41
N PHE A 141 -11.64 -16.07 10.53
CA PHE A 141 -12.63 -17.15 10.57
C PHE A 141 -12.00 -18.54 10.33
N LEU A 142 -11.06 -18.65 9.39
CA LEU A 142 -10.34 -19.89 9.13
C LEU A 142 -9.42 -20.28 10.29
N LEU A 143 -8.75 -19.31 10.93
CA LEU A 143 -7.94 -19.58 12.12
C LEU A 143 -8.79 -20.03 13.31
N TRP A 144 -9.98 -19.48 13.48
CA TRP A 144 -10.93 -19.95 14.50
C TRP A 144 -11.44 -21.36 14.16
N SER A 145 -11.82 -21.60 12.90
CA SER A 145 -12.42 -22.86 12.47
C SER A 145 -11.39 -23.99 12.24
N GLY A 146 -10.10 -23.68 12.34
CA GLY A 146 -9.03 -24.66 12.20
C GLY A 146 -8.96 -25.62 13.40
N PRO A 147 -8.44 -26.85 13.22
CA PRO A 147 -8.24 -27.77 14.33
C PRO A 147 -7.33 -27.15 15.40
N ASP A 148 -7.65 -27.37 16.69
CA ASP A 148 -6.92 -26.82 17.84
C ASP A 148 -5.40 -26.83 17.62
N LEU A 149 -4.82 -25.63 17.52
CA LEU A 149 -3.36 -25.43 17.40
C LEU A 149 -2.59 -26.01 18.60
N ASN A 150 -3.29 -26.35 19.68
CA ASN A 150 -2.77 -27.06 20.86
C ASN A 150 -2.35 -28.52 20.58
N LYS A 151 -2.60 -29.07 19.38
CA LYS A 151 -2.12 -30.42 19.02
C LYS A 151 -0.66 -30.46 18.54
N TRP A 152 -0.01 -29.29 18.39
CA TRP A 152 1.37 -29.16 17.91
C TRP A 152 2.32 -28.51 18.93
N ALA A 153 1.86 -28.34 20.18
CA ALA A 153 2.68 -27.95 21.34
C ALA A 153 2.85 -29.15 22.26
#